data_AF-F0G3L9-F1
#
_entry.id   AF-F0G3L9-F1
#
_cell.length_a   1.000
_cell.length_b   1.000
_cell.length_c   1.000
_cell.angle_alpha   90.00
_cell.angle_beta   90.00
_cell.angle_gamma   90.00
#
_symmetry.space_group_name_H-M   'P 1'
#
loop_
_entity.id
_entity.type
_entity.pdbx_description
1 polymer ?
#
loop_
_entity_poly.entity_id
_entity_poly.type
_entity_poly.pdbx_seq_one_letter_code
_entity_poly.pdbx_strand_id
1 'polypeptide(L)'
;MFAGQTPPSLAAHHREIEAIQLAVEVPEDVAIQFETARNLYLYAWHVYRFYPVALSQALFALELGLKRRLPERLPQKYQRQSQRFPMLAGLLGYAIDHGLIRNEGFRRWHQTTEDRARQRRLMENLQTMIDQQLKIMEVDKDEPINITSDDRSWNLVQVLRETLPDLRNELAHGSSMLDNQVLGTIELVAEILSQIYTTDANSTASGTSQEQQSG
;
A
#
# COMPACT_ATOMS: atom_id res chain seq x y z
N MET A 1 -10.53 22.79 -14.32
CA MET A 1 -11.09 23.10 -12.99
C MET A 1 -12.45 22.44 -12.90
N PHE A 2 -12.60 21.43 -12.05
CA PHE A 2 -13.90 20.81 -11.79
C PHE A 2 -14.58 21.56 -10.65
N ALA A 3 -15.83 21.99 -10.86
CA ALA A 3 -16.62 22.67 -9.85
C ALA A 3 -16.89 21.70 -8.68
N GLY A 4 -16.49 22.09 -7.46
CA GLY A 4 -16.84 21.36 -6.22
C GLY A 4 -15.67 20.87 -5.38
N GLN A 5 -14.42 20.93 -5.85
CA GLN A 5 -13.26 20.60 -5.01
C GLN A 5 -12.80 21.84 -4.24
N THR A 6 -12.75 21.73 -2.91
CA THR A 6 -12.09 22.72 -2.05
C THR A 6 -10.65 22.88 -2.55
N PRO A 7 -10.14 24.11 -2.75
CA PRO A 7 -8.76 24.29 -3.17
C PRO A 7 -7.83 23.58 -2.18
N PRO A 8 -6.76 22.93 -2.67
CA PRO A 8 -5.82 22.25 -1.80
C PRO A 8 -5.29 23.26 -0.78
N SER A 9 -5.32 22.89 0.50
CA SER A 9 -4.87 23.74 1.60
C SER A 9 -3.76 23.05 2.36
N LEU A 10 -2.84 23.83 2.95
CA LEU A 10 -1.78 23.27 3.79
C LEU A 10 -2.34 22.44 4.95
N ALA A 11 -3.50 22.86 5.51
CA ALA A 11 -4.17 22.10 6.56
C ALA A 11 -4.70 20.74 6.06
N ALA A 12 -5.23 20.68 4.84
CA ALA A 12 -5.64 19.41 4.22
C ALA A 12 -4.42 18.52 3.94
N HIS A 13 -3.35 19.09 3.37
CA HIS A 13 -2.08 18.40 3.12
C HIS A 13 -1.50 17.80 4.41
N HIS A 14 -1.46 18.58 5.49
CA HIS A 14 -1.02 18.09 6.80
C HIS A 14 -1.89 16.95 7.32
N ARG A 15 -3.23 17.09 7.23
CA ARG A 15 -4.18 16.08 7.71
C ARG A 15 -4.03 14.75 6.95
N GLU A 16 -3.81 14.81 5.64
CA GLU A 16 -3.56 13.63 4.82
C GLU A 16 -2.29 12.90 5.26
N ILE A 17 -1.22 13.64 5.55
CA ILE A 17 0.05 13.09 6.04
C ILE A 17 -0.10 12.50 7.45
N GLU A 18 -0.85 13.18 8.32
CA GLU A 18 -1.12 12.77 9.70
C GLU A 18 -1.90 11.45 9.78
N ALA A 19 -2.78 11.21 8.80
CA ALA A 19 -3.54 9.97 8.68
C ALA A 19 -2.67 8.75 8.31
N ILE A 20 -1.44 8.97 7.83
CA ILE A 20 -0.49 7.90 7.51
C ILE A 20 0.38 7.65 8.73
N GLN A 21 0.16 6.52 9.39
CA GLN A 21 0.88 6.11 10.59
C GLN A 21 1.43 4.70 10.41
N LEU A 22 2.61 4.46 10.98
CA LEU A 22 3.17 3.12 11.08
C LEU A 22 2.57 2.39 12.27
N ALA A 23 2.51 1.06 12.17
CA ALA A 23 2.20 0.22 13.32
C ALA A 23 3.27 0.34 14.42
N VAL A 24 2.87 0.16 15.68
CA VAL A 24 3.75 0.34 16.86
C VAL A 24 4.86 -0.72 16.90
N GLU A 25 4.65 -1.86 16.25
CA GLU A 25 5.61 -2.96 16.15
C GLU A 25 6.77 -2.67 15.18
N VAL A 26 6.71 -1.59 14.41
CA VAL A 26 7.80 -1.20 13.49
C VAL A 26 8.99 -0.69 14.30
N PRO A 27 10.22 -1.19 14.07
CA PRO A 27 11.42 -0.75 14.79
C PRO A 27 11.67 0.75 14.70
N GLU A 28 12.17 1.32 15.80
CA GLU A 28 12.38 2.77 15.94
C GLU A 28 13.25 3.37 14.83
N ASP A 29 14.33 2.69 14.44
CA ASP A 29 15.25 3.18 13.40
C ASP A 29 14.57 3.24 12.02
N VAL A 30 13.68 2.29 11.72
CA VAL A 30 12.86 2.28 10.50
C VAL A 30 11.81 3.39 10.57
N ALA A 31 11.16 3.56 11.73
CA ALA A 31 10.16 4.58 11.95
C ALA A 31 10.74 5.99 11.79
N ILE A 32 11.92 6.27 12.35
CA ILE A 32 12.63 7.55 12.20
C ILE A 32 12.90 7.87 10.72
N GLN A 33 13.32 6.87 9.93
CA GLN A 33 13.57 7.08 8.51
C GLN A 33 12.27 7.36 7.73
N PHE A 34 11.19 6.67 8.07
CA PHE A 34 9.88 6.93 7.49
C PHE A 34 9.32 8.30 7.86
N GLU A 35 9.45 8.72 9.12
CA GLU A 35 9.07 10.07 9.57
C GLU A 35 9.85 11.16 8.84
N THR A 36 11.12 10.91 8.51
CA THR A 36 11.90 11.83 7.66
C THR A 36 11.25 11.99 6.28
N ALA A 37 10.73 10.91 5.68
CA ALA A 37 10.00 10.97 4.42
C ALA A 37 8.69 11.78 4.54
N ARG A 38 7.91 11.57 5.61
CA ARG A 38 6.68 12.33 5.88
C ARG A 38 6.95 13.83 6.04
N ASN A 39 7.99 14.17 6.81
CA ASN A 39 8.41 15.56 7.02
C ASN A 39 8.84 16.21 5.71
N LEU A 40 9.66 15.52 4.89
CA LEU A 40 10.05 16.03 3.57
C LEU A 40 8.85 16.26 2.66
N TYR A 41 7.87 15.36 2.68
CA TYR A 41 6.64 15.50 1.90
C TYR A 41 5.77 16.68 2.41
N LEU A 42 5.71 16.91 3.72
CA LEU A 42 5.07 18.11 4.29
C LEU A 42 5.74 19.39 3.75
N TYR A 43 7.07 19.47 3.79
CA TYR A 43 7.81 20.61 3.26
C TYR A 43 7.76 20.73 1.73
N ALA A 44 7.47 19.64 1.01
CA ALA A 44 7.30 19.66 -0.44
C ALA A 44 6.12 20.54 -0.91
N TRP A 45 5.18 20.85 -0.01
CA TRP A 45 4.17 21.89 -0.23
C TRP A 45 4.78 23.24 -0.62
N HIS A 46 5.89 23.61 0.04
CA HIS A 46 6.59 24.87 -0.21
C HIS A 46 7.68 24.72 -1.28
N VAL A 47 8.31 23.55 -1.36
CA VAL A 47 9.41 23.29 -2.28
C VAL A 47 9.13 22.03 -3.09
N TYR A 48 8.55 22.21 -4.29
CA TYR A 48 8.14 21.09 -5.15
C TYR A 48 9.26 20.06 -5.40
N ARG A 49 10.53 20.50 -5.48
CA ARG A 49 11.68 19.61 -5.68
C ARG A 49 11.94 18.64 -4.52
N PHE A 50 11.23 18.77 -3.40
CA PHE A 50 11.31 17.83 -2.29
C PHE A 50 10.42 16.60 -2.48
N TYR A 51 9.46 16.59 -3.42
CA TYR A 51 8.63 15.41 -3.68
C TYR A 51 9.48 14.15 -4.04
N PRO A 52 10.42 14.19 -5.00
CA PRO A 52 11.25 13.02 -5.31
C PRO A 52 12.17 12.61 -4.14
N VAL A 53 12.58 13.57 -3.30
CA VAL A 53 13.43 13.32 -2.14
C VAL A 53 12.64 12.60 -1.04
N ALA A 54 11.41 13.06 -0.75
CA ALA A 54 10.50 12.39 0.15
C ALA A 54 10.19 10.97 -0.32
N LEU A 55 9.91 10.80 -1.61
CA LEU A 55 9.67 9.49 -2.23
C LEU A 55 10.87 8.54 -2.07
N SER A 56 12.08 9.03 -2.32
CA SER A 56 13.32 8.26 -2.13
C SER A 56 13.49 7.83 -0.68
N GLN A 57 13.27 8.74 0.28
CA GLN A 57 13.36 8.42 1.71
C GLN A 57 12.34 7.37 2.13
N ALA A 58 11.11 7.41 1.61
CA ALA A 58 10.10 6.39 1.88
C ALA A 58 10.56 5.01 1.37
N LEU A 59 11.10 4.94 0.15
CA LEU A 59 11.61 3.67 -0.41
C LEU A 59 12.85 3.15 0.33
N PHE A 60 13.70 4.04 0.86
CA PHE A 60 14.82 3.65 1.70
C PHE A 60 14.35 3.13 3.07
N ALA A 61 13.35 3.75 3.68
CA ALA A 61 12.72 3.25 4.90
C ALA A 61 12.11 1.86 4.70
N LEU A 62 11.43 1.63 3.56
CA LEU A 62 10.94 0.31 3.17
C LEU A 62 12.07 -0.71 3.05
N GLU A 63 13.14 -0.38 2.32
CA GLU A 63 14.29 -1.27 2.13
C GLU A 63 14.97 -1.60 3.46
N LEU A 64 15.14 -0.61 4.35
CA LEU A 64 15.68 -0.82 5.70
C LEU A 64 14.76 -1.73 6.54
N GLY A 65 13.46 -1.45 6.55
CA GLY A 65 12.47 -2.23 7.30
C GLY A 65 12.43 -3.69 6.87
N LEU A 66 12.49 -3.96 5.56
CA LEU A 66 12.58 -5.33 5.05
C LEU A 66 13.91 -6.00 5.43
N LYS A 67 15.05 -5.30 5.36
CA LYS A 67 16.35 -5.85 5.77
C LYS A 67 16.42 -6.17 7.27
N ARG A 68 15.76 -5.36 8.09
CA ARG A 68 15.66 -5.59 9.55
C ARG A 68 14.82 -6.81 9.88
N ARG A 69 13.75 -7.04 9.12
CA ARG A 69 12.77 -8.11 9.36
C ARG A 69 13.22 -9.46 8.80
N LEU A 70 13.85 -9.46 7.63
CA LEU A 70 14.19 -10.66 6.86
C LEU A 70 15.63 -11.13 7.14
N PRO A 71 15.96 -12.40 6.84
CA PRO A 71 17.33 -12.89 6.97
C PRO A 71 18.33 -12.07 6.15
N GLU A 72 19.55 -11.90 6.66
CA GLU A 72 20.62 -11.14 5.99
C GLU A 72 20.96 -11.68 4.59
N ARG A 73 20.75 -13.00 4.39
CA ARG A 73 20.98 -13.68 3.12
C ARG A 73 19.73 -14.45 2.71
N LEU A 74 19.23 -14.14 1.52
CA LEU A 74 18.06 -14.78 0.93
C LEU A 74 18.47 -15.93 -0.01
N PRO A 75 17.53 -16.85 -0.33
CA PRO A 75 17.74 -17.87 -1.34
C PRO A 75 18.15 -17.30 -2.70
N GLN A 76 18.83 -18.10 -3.52
CA GLN A 76 19.37 -17.67 -4.82
C GLN A 76 18.31 -17.12 -5.80
N LYS A 77 17.04 -17.52 -5.62
CA LYS A 77 15.89 -16.96 -6.35
C LYS A 77 15.71 -15.45 -6.12
N TYR A 78 16.05 -14.94 -4.94
CA TYR A 78 15.83 -13.55 -4.52
C TYR A 78 17.12 -12.74 -4.37
N GLN A 79 18.28 -13.41 -4.28
CA GLN A 79 19.57 -12.76 -4.14
C GLN A 79 20.62 -13.44 -5.02
N ARG A 80 21.30 -12.65 -5.87
CA ARG A 80 22.39 -13.16 -6.70
C ARG A 80 23.58 -13.51 -5.81
N GLN A 81 24.35 -14.54 -6.18
CA GLN A 81 25.51 -14.98 -5.39
C GLN A 81 26.58 -13.89 -5.21
N SER A 82 26.71 -12.98 -6.17
CA SER A 82 27.63 -11.84 -6.12
C SER A 82 27.16 -10.69 -5.23
N GLN A 83 25.87 -10.65 -4.87
CA GLN A 83 25.32 -9.58 -4.03
C GLN A 83 25.64 -9.83 -2.57
N ARG A 84 26.34 -8.87 -1.95
CA ARG A 84 26.63 -8.90 -0.51
C ARG A 84 25.35 -8.80 0.33
N PHE A 85 24.40 -7.96 -0.09
CA PHE A 85 23.11 -7.76 0.57
C PHE A 85 21.97 -7.87 -0.45
N PRO A 86 20.79 -8.36 -0.04
CA PRO A 86 19.62 -8.37 -0.91
C PRO A 86 19.15 -6.94 -1.22
N MET A 87 18.75 -6.72 -2.47
CA MET A 87 18.16 -5.45 -2.92
C MET A 87 16.64 -5.44 -2.70
N LEU A 88 16.01 -4.27 -2.83
CA LEU A 88 14.56 -4.10 -2.65
C LEU A 88 13.72 -5.13 -3.43
N ALA A 89 14.05 -5.39 -4.71
CA ALA A 89 13.35 -6.39 -5.52
C ALA A 89 13.35 -7.80 -4.90
N GLY A 90 14.50 -8.22 -4.38
CA GLY A 90 14.67 -9.53 -3.75
C GLY A 90 13.92 -9.62 -2.42
N LEU A 91 14.06 -8.60 -1.58
CA LEU A 91 13.39 -8.48 -0.29
C LEU A 91 11.87 -8.50 -0.43
N LEU A 92 11.35 -7.65 -1.33
CA LEU A 92 9.92 -7.52 -1.56
C LEU A 92 9.34 -8.82 -2.17
N GLY A 93 10.03 -9.40 -3.15
CA GLY A 93 9.64 -10.67 -3.74
C GLY A 93 9.63 -11.82 -2.72
N TYR A 94 10.60 -11.86 -1.79
CA TYR A 94 10.62 -12.84 -0.71
C TYR A 94 9.44 -12.65 0.24
N ALA A 95 9.19 -11.41 0.69
CA ALA A 95 8.10 -11.11 1.61
C ALA A 95 6.71 -11.43 1.03
N ILE A 96 6.49 -11.13 -0.25
CA ILE A 96 5.23 -11.47 -0.95
C ILE A 96 5.09 -12.99 -1.09
N ASP A 97 6.13 -13.68 -1.57
CA ASP A 97 6.06 -15.13 -1.80
C ASP A 97 5.87 -15.93 -0.49
N HIS A 98 6.28 -15.40 0.67
CA HIS A 98 6.04 -15.98 2.00
C HIS A 98 4.76 -15.48 2.67
N GLY A 99 3.95 -14.67 1.97
CA GLY A 99 2.67 -14.19 2.47
C GLY A 99 2.77 -13.20 3.64
N LEU A 100 3.92 -12.55 3.83
CA LEU A 100 4.09 -11.44 4.78
C LEU A 100 3.44 -10.15 4.29
N ILE A 101 3.25 -10.04 2.97
CA ILE A 101 2.58 -8.92 2.31
C ILE A 101 1.47 -9.52 1.44
N ARG A 102 0.24 -9.04 1.60
CA ARG A 102 -0.94 -9.54 0.88
C ARG A 102 -1.82 -8.40 0.42
N ASN A 103 -2.64 -8.64 -0.59
CA ASN A 103 -3.52 -7.61 -1.16
C ASN A 103 -4.46 -7.01 -0.12
N GLU A 104 -4.95 -7.83 0.81
CA GLU A 104 -5.90 -7.48 1.86
C GLU A 104 -5.33 -6.51 2.90
N GLY A 105 -4.00 -6.35 2.95
CA GLY A 105 -3.35 -5.40 3.85
C GLY A 105 -3.29 -3.96 3.31
N PHE A 106 -3.82 -3.70 2.11
CA PHE A 106 -3.75 -2.38 1.47
C PHE A 106 -5.13 -1.72 1.39
N ARG A 107 -5.25 -0.47 1.88
CA ARG A 107 -6.49 0.30 1.80
C ARG A 107 -6.96 0.47 0.35
N ARG A 108 -6.02 0.76 -0.56
CA ARG A 108 -6.33 0.97 -1.98
C ARG A 108 -6.92 -0.28 -2.63
N TRP A 109 -6.50 -1.47 -2.21
CA TRP A 109 -7.05 -2.71 -2.73
C TRP A 109 -8.52 -2.89 -2.31
N HIS A 110 -8.86 -2.57 -1.06
CA HIS A 110 -10.27 -2.57 -0.59
C HIS A 110 -11.11 -1.55 -1.35
N GLN A 111 -10.63 -0.31 -1.49
CA GLN A 111 -11.32 0.74 -2.25
C GLN A 111 -11.58 0.31 -3.69
N THR A 112 -10.57 -0.24 -4.37
CA THR A 112 -10.70 -0.71 -5.76
C THR A 112 -11.68 -1.89 -5.87
N THR A 113 -11.66 -2.80 -4.90
CA THR A 113 -12.58 -3.94 -4.83
C THR A 113 -14.02 -3.46 -4.66
N GLU A 114 -14.26 -2.50 -3.77
CA GLU A 114 -15.57 -1.89 -3.60
C GLU A 114 -16.03 -1.11 -4.83
N ASP A 115 -15.15 -0.34 -5.46
CA ASP A 115 -15.45 0.42 -6.67
C ASP A 115 -15.83 -0.51 -7.82
N ARG A 116 -15.13 -1.64 -7.98
CA ARG A 116 -15.49 -2.67 -8.96
C ARG A 116 -16.84 -3.29 -8.66
N ALA A 117 -17.13 -3.60 -7.40
CA ALA A 117 -18.42 -4.15 -7.00
C ALA A 117 -19.56 -3.13 -7.23
N ARG A 118 -19.33 -1.84 -6.94
CA ARG A 118 -20.24 -0.73 -7.27
C ARG A 118 -20.51 -0.64 -8.76
N GLN A 119 -19.44 -0.68 -9.57
CA GLN A 119 -19.54 -0.62 -11.02
C GLN A 119 -20.28 -1.82 -11.59
N ARG A 120 -20.01 -3.04 -11.10
CA ARG A 120 -20.70 -4.24 -11.54
C ARG A 120 -22.19 -4.18 -11.24
N ARG A 121 -22.59 -3.82 -10.01
CA ARG A 121 -24.01 -3.63 -9.66
C ARG A 121 -24.67 -2.58 -10.55
N LEU A 122 -23.98 -1.47 -10.84
CA LEU A 122 -24.49 -0.47 -11.78
C LEU A 122 -24.73 -1.05 -13.17
N MET A 123 -23.81 -1.88 -13.68
CA MET A 123 -23.96 -2.54 -14.98
C MET A 123 -25.10 -3.57 -15.00
N GLU A 124 -25.25 -4.38 -13.94
CA GLU A 124 -26.38 -5.31 -13.77
C GLU A 124 -27.73 -4.57 -13.74
N ASN A 125 -27.76 -3.42 -13.04
CA ASN A 125 -28.91 -2.53 -12.99
C ASN A 125 -29.27 -1.96 -14.37
N LEU A 126 -28.28 -1.47 -15.11
CA LEU A 126 -28.47 -0.97 -16.48
C LEU A 126 -28.95 -2.07 -17.42
N GLN A 127 -28.42 -3.29 -17.30
CA GLN A 127 -28.86 -4.44 -18.07
C GLN A 127 -30.33 -4.76 -17.79
N THR A 128 -30.72 -4.77 -16.51
CA THR A 128 -32.11 -4.99 -16.09
C THR A 128 -33.05 -3.93 -16.67
N MET A 129 -32.63 -2.65 -16.67
CA MET A 129 -33.40 -1.58 -17.30
C MET A 129 -33.59 -1.79 -18.80
N ILE A 130 -32.56 -2.26 -19.51
CA ILE A 130 -32.64 -2.57 -20.94
C ILE A 130 -33.61 -3.74 -21.19
N ASP A 131 -33.45 -4.82 -20.43
CA ASP A 131 -34.25 -6.06 -20.59
C ASP A 131 -35.74 -5.82 -20.31
N GLN A 132 -36.04 -4.98 -19.31
CA GLN A 132 -37.40 -4.62 -18.94
C GLN A 132 -37.90 -3.33 -19.62
N GLN A 133 -37.09 -2.72 -20.49
CA GLN A 133 -37.40 -1.47 -21.21
C GLN A 133 -37.79 -0.31 -20.27
N LEU A 134 -37.17 -0.27 -19.08
CA LEU A 134 -37.38 0.78 -18.09
C LEU A 134 -36.59 2.03 -18.46
N LYS A 135 -37.23 3.19 -18.33
CA LYS A 135 -36.56 4.50 -18.48
C LYS A 135 -35.92 4.98 -17.18
N ILE A 136 -36.45 4.55 -16.04
CA ILE A 136 -36.04 4.95 -14.69
C ILE A 136 -36.11 3.71 -13.82
N MET A 137 -35.12 3.54 -12.95
CA MET A 137 -35.12 2.53 -11.90
C MET A 137 -34.67 3.19 -10.60
N GLU A 138 -35.44 3.01 -9.54
CA GLU A 138 -35.02 3.43 -8.21
C GLU A 138 -34.04 2.40 -7.66
N VAL A 139 -32.88 2.90 -7.21
CA VAL A 139 -31.83 2.07 -6.62
C VAL A 139 -31.69 2.48 -5.17
N ASP A 140 -31.81 1.51 -4.27
CA ASP A 140 -31.46 1.71 -2.88
C ASP A 140 -29.95 1.89 -2.75
N LYS A 141 -29.54 3.08 -2.34
CA LYS A 141 -28.14 3.46 -2.14
C LYS A 141 -27.54 2.85 -0.89
N ASP A 142 -28.37 2.49 0.08
CA ASP A 142 -27.96 1.97 1.37
C ASP A 142 -27.92 0.43 1.37
N GLU A 143 -28.43 -0.21 0.32
CA GLU A 143 -28.35 -1.66 0.15
C GLU A 143 -26.89 -2.13 0.08
N PRO A 144 -26.48 -3.09 0.93
CA PRO A 144 -25.10 -3.56 1.00
C PRO A 144 -24.66 -4.19 -0.33
N ILE A 145 -23.46 -3.81 -0.78
CA ILE A 145 -22.90 -4.30 -2.03
C ILE A 145 -22.27 -5.67 -1.78
N ASN A 146 -22.74 -6.68 -2.51
CA ASN A 146 -22.12 -8.00 -2.50
C ASN A 146 -20.80 -7.97 -3.27
N ILE A 147 -19.67 -8.19 -2.57
CA ILE A 147 -18.33 -8.26 -3.16
C ILE A 147 -18.02 -9.71 -3.54
N THR A 148 -17.83 -9.94 -4.84
CA THR A 148 -17.54 -11.25 -5.43
C THR A 148 -16.03 -11.56 -5.47
N SER A 149 -15.66 -12.76 -5.93
CA SER A 149 -14.26 -13.12 -6.17
C SER A 149 -13.65 -12.31 -7.32
N ASP A 150 -14.44 -11.99 -8.34
CA ASP A 150 -13.96 -11.24 -9.51
C ASP A 150 -13.63 -9.79 -9.16
N ASP A 151 -14.39 -9.19 -8.24
CA ASP A 151 -14.11 -7.84 -7.73
C ASP A 151 -12.73 -7.78 -7.03
N ARG A 152 -12.35 -8.88 -6.36
CA ARG A 152 -11.08 -9.08 -5.65
C ARG A 152 -9.91 -9.50 -6.55
N SER A 153 -10.13 -9.66 -7.85
CA SER A 153 -9.13 -10.21 -8.79
C SER A 153 -7.88 -9.34 -8.99
N TRP A 154 -7.90 -8.08 -8.54
CA TRP A 154 -6.74 -7.21 -8.72
C TRP A 154 -5.56 -7.66 -7.85
N ASN A 155 -4.48 -8.05 -8.52
CA ASN A 155 -3.24 -8.43 -7.87
C ASN A 155 -2.32 -7.22 -7.67
N LEU A 156 -2.63 -6.41 -6.65
CA LEU A 156 -1.84 -5.24 -6.29
C LEU A 156 -0.41 -5.62 -5.88
N VAL A 157 -0.21 -6.68 -5.10
CA VAL A 157 1.13 -7.09 -4.64
C VAL A 157 2.06 -7.42 -5.81
N GLN A 158 1.55 -8.01 -6.89
CA GLN A 158 2.36 -8.25 -8.09
C GLN A 158 2.76 -6.95 -8.79
N VAL A 159 1.85 -5.96 -8.86
CA VAL A 159 2.18 -4.63 -9.39
C VAL A 159 3.27 -3.95 -8.55
N LEU A 160 3.17 -4.04 -7.22
CA LEU A 160 4.17 -3.46 -6.31
C LEU A 160 5.53 -4.15 -6.41
N ARG A 161 5.53 -5.48 -6.57
CA ARG A 161 6.73 -6.31 -6.77
C ARG A 161 7.59 -5.80 -7.94
N GLU A 162 6.93 -5.32 -8.99
CA GLU A 162 7.57 -4.84 -10.21
C GLU A 162 7.92 -3.35 -10.11
N THR A 163 6.97 -2.52 -9.66
CA THR A 163 7.09 -1.05 -9.77
C THR A 163 7.96 -0.41 -8.69
N LEU A 164 7.92 -0.86 -7.44
CA LEU A 164 8.67 -0.22 -6.34
C LEU A 164 10.20 -0.35 -6.50
N PRO A 165 10.76 -1.50 -6.88
CA PRO A 165 12.20 -1.61 -7.12
C PRO A 165 12.70 -0.75 -8.26
N ASP A 166 11.94 -0.68 -9.37
CA ASP A 166 12.29 0.13 -10.54
C ASP A 166 12.28 1.62 -10.17
N LEU A 167 11.24 2.08 -9.49
CA LEU A 167 11.13 3.45 -8.98
C LEU A 167 12.30 3.81 -8.05
N ARG A 168 12.65 2.90 -7.13
CA ARG A 168 13.79 3.10 -6.22
C ARG A 168 15.11 3.24 -6.99
N ASN A 169 15.32 2.41 -8.01
CA ASN A 169 16.55 2.46 -8.80
C ASN A 169 16.63 3.74 -9.63
N GLU A 170 15.52 4.14 -10.27
CA GLU A 170 15.46 5.38 -11.05
C GLU A 170 15.86 6.60 -10.21
N LEU A 171 15.28 6.73 -9.01
CA LEU A 171 15.59 7.83 -8.09
C LEU A 171 17.05 7.79 -7.62
N ALA A 172 17.62 6.60 -7.37
CA ALA A 172 19.00 6.43 -6.93
C ALA A 172 20.04 6.75 -8.01
N HIS A 173 19.69 6.54 -9.29
CA HIS A 173 20.56 6.88 -10.43
C HIS A 173 20.44 8.35 -10.86
N GLY A 174 19.57 9.12 -10.19
CA GLY A 174 19.20 10.47 -10.57
C GLY A 174 18.08 10.42 -11.60
N SER A 175 16.96 11.06 -11.28
CA SER A 175 15.83 11.20 -12.18
C SER A 175 15.55 12.69 -12.46
N SER A 176 15.10 12.99 -13.67
CA SER A 176 14.50 14.28 -14.01
C SER A 176 13.00 14.32 -13.68
N MET A 177 12.44 13.22 -13.17
CA MET A 177 11.03 13.09 -12.81
C MET A 177 10.66 14.05 -11.68
N LEU A 178 9.67 14.89 -11.97
CA LEU A 178 9.09 15.88 -11.07
C LEU A 178 7.60 15.59 -10.94
N ASP A 179 7.25 14.68 -10.04
CA ASP A 179 5.88 14.27 -9.78
C ASP A 179 5.49 14.64 -8.34
N ASN A 180 4.26 15.14 -8.16
CA ASN A 180 3.68 15.45 -6.85
C ASN A 180 2.80 14.31 -6.31
N GLN A 181 2.55 13.25 -7.09
CA GLN A 181 1.75 12.09 -6.69
C GLN A 181 2.54 11.11 -5.79
N VAL A 182 3.20 11.66 -4.76
CA VAL A 182 4.09 10.90 -3.86
C VAL A 182 3.36 10.29 -2.67
N LEU A 183 2.25 10.92 -2.24
CA LEU A 183 1.47 10.48 -1.06
C LEU A 183 1.10 9.00 -1.13
N GLY A 184 0.57 8.57 -2.28
CA GLY A 184 0.15 7.19 -2.47
C GLY A 184 1.28 6.18 -2.28
N THR A 185 2.52 6.52 -2.64
CA THR A 185 3.66 5.63 -2.39
C THR A 185 4.08 5.65 -0.92
N ILE A 186 3.99 6.80 -0.24
CA ILE A 186 4.23 6.89 1.22
C ILE A 186 3.22 6.03 1.97
N GLU A 187 1.94 6.08 1.59
CA GLU A 187 0.88 5.21 2.12
C GLU A 187 1.22 3.73 1.92
N LEU A 188 1.55 3.33 0.69
CA LEU A 188 1.90 1.94 0.38
C LEU A 188 3.10 1.46 1.20
N VAL A 189 4.12 2.29 1.38
CA VAL A 189 5.28 1.98 2.22
C VAL A 189 4.85 1.76 3.68
N ALA A 190 4.00 2.63 4.22
CA ALA A 190 3.49 2.47 5.59
C ALA A 190 2.69 1.18 5.78
N GLU A 191 1.84 0.85 4.81
CA GLU A 191 1.03 -0.37 4.81
C GLU A 191 1.91 -1.62 4.68
N ILE A 192 2.94 -1.61 3.83
CA ILE A 192 3.89 -2.73 3.73
C ILE A 192 4.65 -2.91 5.04
N LEU A 193 5.22 -1.84 5.60
CA LEU A 193 5.96 -1.89 6.86
C LEU A 193 5.07 -2.41 7.99
N SER A 194 3.84 -1.94 8.08
CA SER A 194 2.89 -2.43 9.09
C SER A 194 2.58 -3.91 8.89
N GLN A 195 2.33 -4.38 7.66
CA GLN A 195 2.07 -5.79 7.38
C GLN A 195 3.22 -6.70 7.81
N ILE A 196 4.48 -6.37 7.49
CA ILE A 196 5.62 -7.26 7.77
C ILE A 196 5.96 -7.37 9.27
N TYR A 197 5.51 -6.42 10.10
CA TYR A 197 5.74 -6.41 11.55
C TYR A 197 4.52 -6.85 12.38
N THR A 198 3.29 -6.66 11.89
CA THR A 198 2.06 -7.05 12.63
C THR A 198 1.57 -8.48 12.31
N THR A 199 1.97 -9.07 11.18
CA THR A 199 1.49 -10.42 10.77
C THR A 199 1.82 -11.53 11.78
N ASP A 200 2.90 -11.38 12.55
CA ASP A 200 3.31 -12.37 13.55
C ASP A 200 2.48 -12.30 14.85
N ALA A 201 2.03 -11.10 15.25
CA ALA A 201 1.24 -10.93 16.48
C ALA A 201 -0.13 -11.63 16.41
N ASN A 202 -0.74 -11.67 15.21
CA ASN A 202 -2.00 -12.39 15.01
C ASN A 202 -1.82 -13.90 14.85
N SER A 203 -0.62 -14.36 14.48
CA SER A 203 -0.29 -15.77 14.35
C SER A 203 -0.01 -16.44 15.70
N THR A 204 0.48 -15.69 16.69
CA THR A 204 0.66 -16.17 18.07
C THR A 204 -0.65 -16.13 18.87
N ALA A 205 -1.51 -15.13 18.67
CA ALA A 205 -2.80 -15.02 19.36
C ALA A 205 -3.81 -16.13 19.00
N SER A 206 -3.71 -16.71 17.81
CA SER A 206 -4.57 -17.81 17.36
C SER A 206 -4.08 -19.21 17.82
N GLY A 207 -2.86 -19.32 18.36
CA GLY A 207 -2.31 -20.55 18.92
C GLY A 207 -2.63 -20.79 20.40
N THR A 208 -2.98 -19.75 21.17
CA THR A 208 -3.21 -19.84 22.62
C THR A 208 -4.63 -20.25 23.03
N SER A 209 -5.57 -20.38 22.09
CA SER A 209 -6.97 -20.73 22.40
C SER A 209 -7.29 -22.24 22.35
N GLN A 210 -6.31 -23.12 22.11
CA GLN A 210 -6.51 -24.58 22.06
C GLN A 210 -5.87 -25.38 23.21
N GLU A 211 -5.15 -24.76 24.15
CA GLU A 211 -4.43 -25.49 25.21
C GLU A 211 -5.04 -25.40 26.62
N GLN A 212 -6.32 -25.03 26.75
CA GLN A 212 -7.06 -25.08 28.02
C GLN A 212 -8.40 -25.82 27.89
N GLN A 213 -8.34 -27.09 27.49
CA GLN A 213 -9.41 -28.07 27.72
C GLN A 213 -8.82 -29.50 27.73
N SER A 214 -7.97 -29.79 28.71
CA SER A 214 -7.70 -31.15 29.20
C SER A 214 -6.94 -31.05 30.51
N GLY A 215 -7.68 -31.21 31.61
CA GLY A 215 -7.20 -31.21 32.99
C GLY A 215 -8.38 -31.40 33.93
#